data_AF-A0A2V8J6G3-F1
#
_entry.id   AF-A0A2V8J6G3-F1
#
_cell.length_a   1.000
_cell.length_b   1.000
_cell.length_c   1.000
_cell.angle_alpha   90.00
_cell.angle_beta   90.00
_cell.angle_gamma   90.00
#
_symmetry.space_group_name_H-M   'P 1'
#
loop_
_entity.id
_entity.type
_entity.pdbx_description
1 polymer ?
#
loop_
_entity_poly.entity_id
_entity_poly.type
_entity_poly.pdbx_seq_one_letter_code
_entity_poly.pdbx_strand_id
1 'polypeptide(L)'
;MDLMANALHGLGVECAFVVHGADGVDEISISAVTNIVEMRRGQIKKFAIHPEEFGILPATAEAIHGGDAGTNASIIEAVLRGEKGPCRDVVLLNAAAAIVAGSAATWKEAIRAAEDSIDSGAASRKLQQLREFA
;
A
#
# COMPACT_ATOMS: atom_id res chain seq x y z
N MET A 1 -4.97 -15.90 7.34
CA MET A 1 -5.58 -14.90 6.44
C MET A 1 -6.96 -15.33 5.92
N ASP A 2 -7.19 -16.61 5.62
CA ASP A 2 -8.49 -17.13 5.12
C ASP A 2 -9.70 -16.75 5.97
N LEU A 3 -9.58 -16.80 7.31
CA LEU A 3 -10.66 -16.39 8.20
C LEU A 3 -11.12 -14.96 7.91
N MET A 4 -10.18 -14.05 7.63
CA MET A 4 -10.49 -12.65 7.36
C MET A 4 -11.08 -12.46 5.97
N ALA A 5 -10.55 -13.13 4.96
CA ALA A 5 -11.13 -13.10 3.62
C ALA A 5 -12.58 -13.61 3.61
N ASN A 6 -12.86 -14.71 4.33
CA ASN A 6 -14.22 -15.27 4.46
C ASN A 6 -15.14 -14.35 5.28
N ALA A 7 -14.63 -13.71 6.34
CA ALA A 7 -15.41 -12.75 7.11
C ALA A 7 -15.82 -11.55 6.25
N LEU A 8 -14.88 -10.99 5.46
CA LEU A 8 -15.15 -9.87 4.54
C LEU A 8 -16.17 -10.27 3.46
N HIS A 9 -16.08 -11.49 2.92
CA HIS A 9 -17.10 -12.02 2.02
C HIS A 9 -18.48 -12.10 2.70
N GLY A 10 -18.56 -12.62 3.93
CA GLY A 10 -19.81 -12.71 4.69
C GLY A 10 -20.42 -11.35 5.05
N LEU A 11 -19.60 -10.30 5.14
CA LEU A 11 -20.03 -8.91 5.33
C LEU A 11 -20.45 -8.21 4.03
N GLY A 12 -20.39 -8.89 2.88
CA GLY A 12 -20.81 -8.35 1.59
C GLY A 12 -19.76 -7.48 0.89
N VAL A 13 -18.48 -7.56 1.29
CA VAL A 13 -17.41 -6.84 0.59
C VAL A 13 -17.23 -7.43 -0.81
N GLU A 14 -17.16 -6.58 -1.84
CA GLU A 14 -17.00 -7.03 -3.23
C GLU A 14 -15.56 -7.43 -3.56
N CYS A 15 -14.58 -6.70 -3.02
CA CYS A 15 -13.17 -7.00 -3.19
C CYS A 15 -12.36 -6.59 -1.96
N ALA A 16 -11.44 -7.45 -1.52
CA ALA A 16 -10.51 -7.15 -0.46
C ALA A 16 -9.19 -7.92 -0.63
N PHE A 17 -8.09 -7.30 -0.24
CA PHE A 17 -6.80 -7.96 -0.05
C PHE A 17 -6.54 -8.09 1.45
N VAL A 18 -6.32 -9.32 1.91
CA VAL A 18 -5.77 -9.58 3.24
C VAL A 18 -4.29 -9.88 3.05
N VAL A 19 -3.42 -9.08 3.68
CA VAL A 19 -1.97 -9.13 3.47
C VAL A 19 -1.25 -9.51 4.76
N HIS A 20 -0.07 -10.11 4.62
CA HIS A 20 0.85 -10.38 5.73
C HIS A 20 2.28 -10.49 5.17
N GLY A 21 3.14 -9.54 5.54
CA GLY A 21 4.57 -9.58 5.24
C GLY A 21 5.27 -10.73 5.96
N ALA A 22 6.18 -11.44 5.29
CA ALA A 22 6.89 -12.58 5.89
C ALA A 22 7.85 -12.19 7.03
N ASP A 23 8.12 -10.89 7.18
CA ASP A 23 8.80 -10.22 8.30
C ASP A 23 7.86 -9.91 9.48
N GLY A 24 6.58 -10.28 9.40
CA GLY A 24 5.63 -10.21 10.51
C GLY A 24 4.78 -8.94 10.56
N VAL A 25 4.84 -8.10 9.53
CA VAL A 25 4.05 -6.86 9.45
C VAL A 25 2.65 -7.11 8.85
N ASP A 26 1.70 -6.26 9.23
CA ASP A 26 0.30 -6.27 8.79
C ASP A 26 0.04 -5.46 7.50
N GLU A 27 1.10 -5.17 6.76
CA GLU A 27 1.11 -4.43 5.50
C GLU A 27 1.90 -5.17 4.41
N ILE A 28 1.92 -4.61 3.18
CA ILE A 28 2.84 -5.11 2.16
C ILE A 28 4.24 -4.59 2.45
N SER A 29 5.16 -5.52 2.69
CA SER A 29 6.54 -5.21 3.02
C SER A 29 7.38 -4.99 1.76
N ILE A 30 8.34 -4.07 1.86
CA ILE A 30 9.47 -3.94 0.93
C ILE A 30 10.76 -4.61 1.47
N SER A 31 10.71 -5.15 2.69
CA SER A 31 11.82 -5.86 3.34
C SER A 31 11.72 -7.38 3.16
N ALA A 32 10.55 -7.89 2.81
CA ALA A 32 10.27 -9.31 2.66
C ALA A 32 9.13 -9.58 1.66
N VAL A 33 8.96 -10.86 1.32
CA VAL A 33 7.80 -11.34 0.54
C VAL A 33 6.51 -11.06 1.31
N THR A 34 5.47 -10.63 0.61
CA THR A 34 4.13 -10.50 1.21
C THR A 34 3.19 -11.56 0.68
N ASN A 35 2.54 -12.28 1.60
CA ASN A 35 1.47 -13.20 1.25
C ASN A 35 0.15 -12.43 1.16
N ILE A 36 -0.62 -12.68 0.11
CA ILE A 36 -1.91 -12.01 -0.16
C ILE A 36 -3.01 -13.05 -0.35
N VAL A 37 -4.13 -12.82 0.32
CA VAL A 37 -5.41 -13.46 0.02
C VAL A 37 -6.33 -12.41 -0.60
N GLU A 38 -6.52 -12.51 -1.91
CA GLU A 38 -7.52 -11.73 -2.65
C GLU A 38 -8.88 -12.42 -2.50
N MET A 39 -9.84 -11.72 -1.95
CA MET A 39 -11.25 -12.04 -2.05
C MET A 39 -11.86 -11.09 -3.08
N ARG A 40 -12.43 -11.61 -4.16
CA ARG A 40 -13.10 -10.81 -5.19
C ARG A 40 -14.34 -11.52 -5.68
N ARG A 41 -15.51 -10.89 -5.49
CA ARG A 41 -16.82 -11.39 -5.93
C ARG A 41 -17.07 -12.84 -5.50
N GLY A 42 -16.73 -13.16 -4.25
CA GLY A 42 -16.88 -14.49 -3.66
C GLY A 42 -15.83 -15.52 -4.07
N GLN A 43 -14.88 -15.17 -4.95
CA GLN A 43 -13.72 -16.01 -5.27
C GLN A 43 -12.55 -15.65 -4.36
N ILE A 44 -11.86 -16.66 -3.85
CA ILE A 44 -10.65 -16.48 -3.04
C ILE A 44 -9.45 -16.99 -3.83
N LYS A 45 -8.47 -16.12 -4.01
CA LYS A 45 -7.19 -16.43 -4.63
C LYS A 45 -6.07 -16.10 -3.66
N LYS A 46 -5.08 -16.99 -3.58
CA LYS A 46 -3.88 -16.80 -2.76
C LYS A 46 -2.67 -16.67 -3.67
N PHE A 47 -1.82 -15.71 -3.37
CA PHE A 47 -0.55 -15.53 -4.05
C PHE A 47 0.42 -14.79 -3.12
N ALA A 48 1.67 -14.72 -3.53
CA ALA A 48 2.69 -13.93 -2.87
C ALA A 48 3.27 -12.93 -3.87
N ILE A 49 3.78 -11.81 -3.35
CA ILE A 49 4.46 -10.80 -4.15
C ILE A 49 5.81 -10.43 -3.53
N HIS A 50 6.77 -10.14 -4.39
CA HIS A 50 8.04 -9.54 -4.05
C HIS A 50 8.06 -8.07 -4.50
N PRO A 51 8.69 -7.15 -3.73
CA PRO A 51 8.80 -5.74 -4.14
C PRO A 51 9.51 -5.58 -5.50
N GLU A 52 10.45 -6.47 -5.81
CA GLU A 52 11.25 -6.46 -7.04
C GLU A 52 10.41 -6.67 -8.31
N GLU A 53 9.26 -7.37 -8.21
CA GLU A 53 8.32 -7.56 -9.33
C GLU A 53 7.75 -6.24 -9.84
N PHE A 54 7.85 -5.20 -9.03
CA PHE A 54 7.30 -3.87 -9.27
C PHE A 54 8.39 -2.81 -9.50
N GLY A 55 9.66 -3.22 -9.62
CA GLY A 55 10.79 -2.32 -9.76
C GLY A 55 11.17 -1.60 -8.46
N ILE A 56 10.65 -2.04 -7.32
CA ILE A 56 11.01 -1.52 -5.99
C ILE A 56 12.22 -2.31 -5.47
N LEU A 57 13.26 -1.60 -5.09
CA LEU A 57 14.43 -2.21 -4.46
C LEU A 57 14.10 -2.59 -3.02
N PRO A 58 14.43 -3.82 -2.57
CA PRO A 58 14.27 -4.18 -1.18
C PRO A 58 15.06 -3.24 -0.25
N ALA A 59 14.44 -2.87 0.86
CA ALA A 59 15.06 -2.05 1.91
C ALA A 59 14.85 -2.73 3.27
N THR A 60 15.63 -2.35 4.29
CA THR A 60 15.44 -2.90 5.63
C THR A 60 14.32 -2.19 6.37
N ALA A 61 13.77 -2.82 7.41
CA ALA A 61 12.75 -2.19 8.26
C ALA A 61 13.26 -0.89 8.90
N GLU A 62 14.56 -0.81 9.22
CA GLU A 62 15.20 0.40 9.75
C GLU A 62 15.18 1.56 8.76
N ALA A 63 15.24 1.27 7.45
CA ALA A 63 15.22 2.29 6.40
C ALA A 63 13.85 2.95 6.21
N ILE A 64 12.79 2.34 6.72
CA ILE A 64 11.41 2.85 6.71
C ILE A 64 10.87 3.12 8.13
N HIS A 65 11.75 3.10 9.13
CA HIS A 65 11.34 3.23 10.52
C HIS A 65 10.76 4.63 10.79
N GLY A 66 9.57 4.65 11.38
CA GLY A 66 8.96 5.87 11.89
C GLY A 66 9.60 6.35 13.20
N GLY A 67 9.01 7.37 13.80
CA GLY A 67 9.37 7.89 15.11
C GLY A 67 8.14 8.37 15.88
N ASP A 68 8.30 9.49 16.58
CA ASP A 68 7.18 10.17 17.21
C ASP A 68 6.21 10.79 16.18
N ALA A 69 5.12 11.38 16.66
CA ALA A 69 4.09 11.96 15.80
C ALA A 69 4.64 13.06 14.86
N GLY A 70 5.57 13.90 15.32
CA GLY A 70 6.16 14.97 14.52
C GLY A 70 7.09 14.44 13.44
N THR A 71 7.88 13.42 13.78
CA THR A 71 8.76 12.70 12.86
C THR A 71 7.94 12.01 11.77
N ASN A 72 6.90 11.26 12.15
CA ASN A 72 6.03 10.57 11.19
C ASN A 72 5.28 11.54 10.28
N ALA A 73 4.79 12.66 10.81
CA ALA A 73 4.18 13.70 9.99
C ALA A 73 5.16 14.24 8.94
N SER A 74 6.41 14.50 9.34
CA SER A 74 7.45 14.99 8.42
C SER A 74 7.78 13.97 7.33
N ILE A 75 7.88 12.68 7.67
CA ILE A 75 8.10 11.58 6.72
C ILE A 75 6.94 11.49 5.72
N ILE A 76 5.70 11.48 6.21
CA ILE A 76 4.51 11.40 5.35
C ILE A 76 4.47 12.61 4.40
N GLU A 77 4.68 13.82 4.91
CA GLU A 77 4.69 15.00 4.07
C GLU A 77 5.82 14.98 3.02
N ALA A 78 7.00 14.48 3.37
CA ALA A 78 8.12 14.29 2.44
C ALA A 78 7.76 13.34 1.30
N VAL A 79 7.20 12.16 1.64
CA VAL A 79 6.71 11.19 0.67
C VAL A 79 5.65 11.81 -0.24
N LEU A 80 4.66 12.50 0.32
CA LEU A 80 3.57 13.11 -0.45
C LEU A 80 4.02 14.30 -1.32
N ARG A 81 5.16 14.93 -1.00
CA ARG A 81 5.82 15.94 -1.85
C ARG A 81 6.68 15.32 -2.95
N GLY A 82 6.79 13.99 -3.02
CA GLY A 82 7.52 13.27 -4.05
C GLY A 82 8.97 12.95 -3.73
N GLU A 83 9.38 13.07 -2.45
CA GLU A 83 10.72 12.63 -2.03
C GLU A 83 10.91 11.13 -2.32
N LYS A 84 11.97 10.80 -3.05
CA LYS A 84 12.25 9.42 -3.47
C LYS A 84 13.00 8.68 -2.35
N GLY A 85 12.69 7.40 -2.16
CA GLY A 85 13.36 6.54 -1.19
C GLY A 85 12.43 5.47 -0.61
N PRO A 86 12.95 4.61 0.29
CA PRO A 86 12.22 3.45 0.82
C PRO A 86 10.84 3.78 1.41
N CYS A 87 10.71 4.91 2.11
CA CYS A 87 9.42 5.35 2.66
C CYS A 87 8.39 5.64 1.57
N ARG A 88 8.79 6.19 0.42
CA ARG A 88 7.89 6.38 -0.72
C ARG A 88 7.56 5.04 -1.36
N ASP A 89 8.55 4.16 -1.48
CA ASP A 89 8.37 2.88 -2.18
C ASP A 89 7.38 1.96 -1.45
N VAL A 90 7.43 1.88 -0.12
CA VAL A 90 6.43 1.13 0.67
C VAL A 90 5.04 1.75 0.56
N VAL A 91 4.93 3.07 0.50
CA VAL A 91 3.66 3.77 0.29
C VAL A 91 3.09 3.50 -1.10
N LEU A 92 3.92 3.52 -2.14
CA LEU A 92 3.49 3.21 -3.51
C LEU A 92 2.92 1.80 -3.62
N LEU A 93 3.58 0.81 -3.00
CA LEU A 93 3.17 -0.58 -3.10
C LEU A 93 1.85 -0.85 -2.36
N ASN A 94 1.69 -0.30 -1.16
CA ASN A 94 0.44 -0.41 -0.40
C ASN A 94 -0.71 0.39 -1.05
N ALA A 95 -0.44 1.59 -1.58
CA ALA A 95 -1.44 2.36 -2.32
C ALA A 95 -1.87 1.65 -3.61
N ALA A 96 -0.93 1.03 -4.34
CA ALA A 96 -1.24 0.24 -5.52
C ALA A 96 -2.16 -0.94 -5.18
N ALA A 97 -1.92 -1.65 -4.08
CA ALA A 97 -2.79 -2.74 -3.64
C ALA A 97 -4.23 -2.26 -3.37
N ALA A 98 -4.38 -1.11 -2.71
CA ALA A 98 -5.69 -0.50 -2.49
C ALA A 98 -6.38 -0.12 -3.81
N ILE A 99 -5.64 0.41 -4.79
CA ILE A 99 -6.15 0.74 -6.13
C ILE A 99 -6.60 -0.53 -6.87
N VAL A 100 -5.81 -1.61 -6.86
CA VAL A 100 -6.17 -2.90 -7.49
C VAL A 100 -7.45 -3.47 -6.86
N ALA A 101 -7.58 -3.38 -5.54
CA ALA A 101 -8.78 -3.82 -4.84
C ALA A 101 -10.01 -2.99 -5.25
N GLY A 102 -9.87 -1.66 -5.34
CA GLY A 102 -10.99 -0.74 -5.60
C GLY A 102 -11.36 -0.54 -7.08
N SER A 103 -10.46 -0.83 -8.03
CA SER A 103 -10.66 -0.47 -9.45
C SER A 103 -10.47 -1.61 -10.46
N ALA A 104 -10.14 -2.83 -10.00
CA ALA A 104 -9.78 -3.96 -10.86
C ALA A 104 -8.66 -3.67 -11.87
N ALA A 105 -7.87 -2.63 -11.65
CA ALA A 105 -6.65 -2.33 -12.40
C ALA A 105 -5.62 -3.45 -12.23
N THR A 106 -4.70 -3.57 -13.18
CA THR A 106 -3.51 -4.40 -13.00
C THR A 106 -2.56 -3.74 -11.99
N TRP A 107 -1.71 -4.53 -11.32
CA TRP A 107 -0.68 -4.00 -10.42
C TRP A 107 0.19 -2.92 -11.07
N LYS A 108 0.58 -3.12 -12.34
CA LYS A 108 1.39 -2.16 -13.10
C LYS A 108 0.69 -0.82 -13.31
N GLU A 109 -0.61 -0.84 -13.62
CA GLU A 109 -1.42 0.37 -13.75
C GLU A 109 -1.61 1.05 -12.40
N ALA A 110 -1.85 0.27 -11.35
CA ALA A 110 -2.04 0.77 -9.99
C ALA A 110 -0.78 1.44 -9.41
N ILE A 111 0.40 0.88 -9.66
CA ILE A 111 1.68 1.50 -9.25
C ILE A 111 1.87 2.83 -9.97
N ARG A 112 1.67 2.87 -11.28
CA ARG A 112 1.77 4.13 -12.05
C ARG A 112 0.78 5.18 -11.54
N ALA A 113 -0.46 4.78 -11.25
CA ALA A 113 -1.45 5.68 -10.68
C ALA A 113 -1.03 6.21 -9.29
N ALA A 114 -0.42 5.38 -8.45
CA ALA A 114 0.13 5.80 -7.17
C ALA A 114 1.32 6.76 -7.34
N GLU A 115 2.22 6.47 -8.28
CA GLU A 115 3.34 7.34 -8.65
C GLU A 115 2.85 8.70 -9.15
N ASP A 116 1.93 8.72 -10.10
CA ASP A 116 1.34 9.94 -10.67
C ASP A 116 0.61 10.77 -9.59
N SER A 117 -0.08 10.12 -8.64
CA SER A 117 -0.76 10.79 -7.54
C SER A 117 0.23 11.55 -6.64
N ILE A 118 1.37 10.94 -6.34
CA ILE A 118 2.45 11.58 -5.55
C ILE A 118 3.19 12.63 -6.39
N ASP A 119 3.69 12.26 -7.56
CA ASP A 119 4.62 13.07 -8.35
C ASP A 119 3.95 14.31 -8.97
N SER A 120 2.63 14.24 -9.24
CA SER A 120 1.83 15.41 -9.65
C SER A 120 1.46 16.34 -8.50
N GLY A 121 1.78 15.97 -7.26
CA GLY A 121 1.40 16.65 -6.02
C GLY A 121 -0.09 16.52 -5.67
N ALA A 122 -0.85 15.64 -6.35
CA ALA A 122 -2.27 15.47 -6.08
C ALA A 122 -2.52 14.91 -4.67
N ALA A 123 -1.70 13.95 -4.24
CA ALA A 123 -1.77 13.39 -2.89
C ALA A 123 -1.50 14.45 -1.80
N SER A 124 -0.46 15.27 -1.98
CA SER A 124 -0.18 16.40 -1.08
C SER A 124 -1.31 17.43 -1.04
N ARG A 125 -1.85 17.83 -2.20
CA ARG A 125 -3.02 18.73 -2.26
C ARG A 125 -4.24 18.14 -1.57
N LYS A 126 -4.48 16.82 -1.69
CA LYS A 126 -5.59 16.15 -1.02
C LYS A 126 -5.45 16.19 0.50
N LEU A 127 -4.24 15.98 1.03
CA LEU A 127 -3.97 16.14 2.46
C LEU A 127 -4.25 17.57 2.92
N GLN A 128 -3.82 18.58 2.16
CA GLN A 128 -4.09 19.99 2.49
C GLN A 128 -5.59 20.29 2.54
N GLN A 129 -6.35 19.82 1.55
CA GLN A 129 -7.81 19.95 1.55
C GLN A 129 -8.46 19.29 2.77
N LEU A 130 -7.96 18.14 3.22
CA LEU A 130 -8.46 17.47 4.42
C LEU A 130 -8.19 18.29 5.70
N ARG A 131 -7.02 18.94 5.79
CA ARG A 131 -6.66 19.83 6.91
C ARG A 131 -7.54 21.08 6.99
N GLU A 132 -7.97 21.59 5.84
CA GLU A 132 -8.84 22.77 5.75
C GLU A 132 -10.32 22.44 5.99
N PHE A 133 -10.70 21.18 5.79
CA PHE A 133 -12.08 20.72 6.00
C PHE A 133 -12.40 20.47 7.48
N ALA A 134 -11.42 20.00 8.25
CA ALA A 134 -11.55 19.70 9.68
C ALA A 134 -11.52 20.95 10.55
#